data_AF-I1A6V5-F1
#
_entry.id   AF-I1A6V5-F1
#
_cell.length_a   1.000
_cell.length_b   1.000
_cell.length_c   1.000
_cell.angle_alpha   90.00
_cell.angle_beta   90.00
_cell.angle_gamma   90.00
#
_symmetry.space_group_name_H-M   'P 1'
#
loop_
_entity.id
_entity.type
_entity.pdbx_description
1 polymer ?
#
loop_
_entity_poly.entity_id
_entity_poly.type
_entity_poly.pdbx_seq_one_letter_code
_entity_poly.pdbx_strand_id
1 'polypeptide(L)'
;MKIIVDLHGLESKDAIITIQKHLFDLESNKIHEIDFITGKGSGILKVSLEDFINKHNEHSEFKIKLTQVNEGLYKIWIDQISSSYIAKGYQEFEITQEEVNEIFESFNKK
;
A
#
# COMPACT_ATOMS: atom_id res chain seq x y z
N MET A 1 1.37 -0.10 -15.51
CA MET A 1 2.44 -1.12 -15.45
C MET A 1 1.97 -2.29 -14.57
N LYS A 2 2.30 -3.54 -14.93
CA LYS A 2 2.03 -4.73 -14.10
C LYS A 2 3.35 -5.29 -13.57
N ILE A 3 3.38 -5.73 -12.31
CA ILE A 3 4.54 -6.42 -11.74
C ILE A 3 4.16 -7.74 -11.07
N ILE A 4 5.15 -8.60 -10.87
CA ILE A 4 5.04 -9.83 -10.08
C ILE A 4 5.93 -9.66 -8.85
N VAL A 5 5.40 -9.97 -7.68
CA VAL A 5 6.12 -9.88 -6.40
C VAL A 5 6.10 -11.24 -5.75
N ASP A 6 7.30 -11.76 -5.49
CA ASP A 6 7.44 -13.06 -4.88
C ASP A 6 7.58 -12.94 -3.36
N LEU A 7 6.62 -13.53 -2.63
CA LEU A 7 6.63 -13.60 -1.18
C LEU A 7 7.02 -14.98 -0.68
N HIS A 8 7.11 -16.00 -1.56
CA HIS A 8 7.32 -17.37 -1.09
C HIS A 8 8.62 -17.49 -0.30
N GLY A 9 8.57 -18.26 0.78
CA GLY A 9 9.74 -18.48 1.63
C GLY A 9 10.15 -17.28 2.49
N LEU A 10 9.46 -16.14 2.39
CA LEU A 10 9.64 -15.05 3.33
C LEU A 10 8.99 -15.37 4.68
N GLU A 11 9.61 -14.86 5.75
CA GLU A 11 8.96 -14.72 7.04
C GLU A 11 7.79 -13.74 6.92
N SER A 12 6.72 -13.95 7.69
CA SER A 12 5.49 -13.14 7.60
C SER A 12 5.76 -11.64 7.75
N LYS A 13 6.72 -11.27 8.61
CA LYS A 13 7.10 -9.87 8.83
C LYS A 13 7.70 -9.22 7.57
N ASP A 14 8.58 -9.93 6.88
CA ASP A 14 9.26 -9.43 5.68
C ASP A 14 8.30 -9.39 4.49
N ALA A 15 7.38 -10.35 4.42
CA ALA A 15 6.31 -10.33 3.45
C ALA A 15 5.41 -9.09 3.62
N ILE A 16 5.02 -8.74 4.85
CA ILE A 16 4.21 -7.54 5.12
C ILE A 16 4.93 -6.25 4.70
N ILE A 17 6.23 -6.13 4.99
CA ILE A 17 7.03 -4.96 4.56
C ILE A 17 7.04 -4.86 3.02
N THR A 18 7.22 -5.99 2.35
CA THR A 18 7.25 -6.09 0.89
C THR A 18 5.90 -5.72 0.27
N ILE A 19 4.80 -6.22 0.84
CA ILE A 19 3.43 -5.88 0.44
C ILE A 19 3.21 -4.37 0.56
N GLN A 20 3.47 -3.78 1.74
CA GLN A 20 3.28 -2.35 2.00
C GLN A 20 4.02 -1.47 0.98
N LYS A 21 5.28 -1.81 0.67
CA LYS A 21 6.09 -1.06 -0.31
C LYS A 21 5.42 -1.02 -1.68
N HIS A 22 4.99 -2.17 -2.19
CA HIS A 22 4.38 -2.24 -3.51
C HIS A 22 2.97 -1.66 -3.55
N LEU A 23 2.25 -1.67 -2.42
CA LEU A 23 0.98 -0.97 -2.32
C LEU A 23 1.13 0.55 -2.47
N PHE A 24 2.17 1.17 -1.90
CA PHE A 24 2.42 2.59 -2.14
C PHE A 24 2.70 2.90 -3.62
N ASP A 25 3.38 2.00 -4.33
CA ASP A 25 3.59 2.15 -5.77
C ASP A 25 2.30 1.96 -6.57
N LEU A 26 1.36 1.13 -6.09
CA LEU A 26 0.01 0.97 -6.65
C LEU A 26 -0.84 2.22 -6.42
N GLU A 27 -0.85 2.75 -5.19
CA GLU A 27 -1.60 3.96 -4.81
C GLU A 27 -1.08 5.22 -5.52
N SER A 28 0.24 5.33 -5.69
CA SER A 28 0.87 6.43 -6.45
C SER A 28 0.76 6.27 -7.97
N ASN A 29 0.00 5.27 -8.44
CA ASN A 29 -0.25 5.00 -9.86
C ASN A 29 1.02 4.70 -10.69
N LYS A 30 2.14 4.39 -10.03
CA LYS A 30 3.36 3.90 -10.70
C LYS A 30 3.13 2.49 -11.25
N ILE A 31 2.34 1.70 -10.53
CA ILE A 31 1.89 0.36 -10.88
C ILE A 31 0.36 0.37 -10.95
N HIS A 32 -0.24 -0.44 -11.83
CA HIS A 32 -1.69 -0.59 -11.94
C HIS A 32 -2.18 -1.96 -11.48
N GLU A 33 -1.32 -2.97 -11.51
CA GLU A 33 -1.65 -4.34 -11.12
C GLU A 33 -0.42 -5.02 -10.51
N ILE A 34 -0.62 -5.78 -9.44
CA ILE A 34 0.42 -6.60 -8.79
C ILE A 34 -0.07 -8.03 -8.69
N ASP A 35 0.76 -8.97 -9.14
CA ASP A 35 0.58 -10.40 -8.91
C ASP A 35 1.53 -10.84 -7.77
N PHE A 36 0.99 -11.18 -6.60
CA PHE A 36 1.73 -11.73 -5.46
C PHE A 36 1.78 -13.26 -5.48
N ILE A 37 2.98 -13.81 -5.39
CA ILE A 37 3.20 -15.26 -5.21
C ILE A 37 3.35 -15.54 -3.71
N THR A 38 2.37 -16.20 -3.11
CA THR A 38 2.38 -16.56 -1.68
C THR A 38 2.88 -17.98 -1.42
N GLY A 39 3.07 -18.76 -2.49
CA GLY A 39 3.44 -20.18 -2.43
C GLY A 39 2.25 -21.08 -2.08
N LYS A 40 2.47 -22.41 -2.19
CA LYS A 40 1.45 -23.45 -1.95
C LYS A 40 1.58 -24.14 -0.58
N GLY A 41 2.35 -23.53 0.32
CA GLY A 41 2.72 -24.11 1.62
C GLY A 41 1.63 -23.95 2.68
N SER A 42 2.04 -23.59 3.90
CA SER A 42 1.17 -23.46 5.08
C SER A 42 0.02 -22.45 4.95
N GLY A 43 0.01 -21.61 3.92
CA GLY A 43 -1.01 -20.58 3.71
C GLY A 43 -0.84 -19.34 4.59
N ILE A 44 0.19 -19.26 5.44
CA ILE A 44 0.41 -18.11 6.34
C ILE A 44 0.56 -16.80 5.54
N LEU A 45 1.31 -16.83 4.44
CA LEU A 45 1.51 -15.64 3.60
C LEU A 45 0.26 -15.25 2.82
N LYS A 46 -0.56 -16.24 2.45
CA LYS A 46 -1.90 -16.00 1.90
C LYS A 46 -2.76 -15.23 2.91
N VAL A 47 -2.86 -15.73 4.14
CA VAL A 47 -3.68 -15.11 5.20
C VAL A 47 -3.13 -13.71 5.52
N SER A 48 -1.81 -13.57 5.60
CA SER A 48 -1.17 -12.28 5.86
C SER A 48 -1.49 -11.25 4.77
N LEU A 49 -1.47 -11.65 3.50
CA LEU A 49 -1.85 -10.78 2.39
C LEU A 49 -3.34 -10.41 2.45
N GLU A 50 -4.22 -11.38 2.61
CA GLU A 50 -5.67 -11.16 2.69
C GLU A 50 -6.04 -10.22 3.86
N ASP A 51 -5.52 -10.50 5.06
CA ASP A 51 -5.74 -9.68 6.26
C ASP A 51 -5.19 -8.27 6.09
N PHE A 52 -4.01 -8.13 5.49
CA PHE A 52 -3.41 -6.83 5.24
C PHE A 52 -4.29 -5.98 4.31
N ILE A 53 -4.74 -6.55 3.19
CA ILE A 53 -5.60 -5.84 2.23
C ILE A 53 -6.95 -5.49 2.86
N ASN A 54 -7.53 -6.39 3.65
CA ASN A 54 -8.80 -6.11 4.34
C ASN A 54 -8.68 -4.94 5.31
N LYS A 55 -7.65 -4.94 6.17
CA LYS A 55 -7.40 -3.83 7.12
C LYS A 55 -7.08 -2.52 6.41
N HIS A 56 -6.29 -2.58 5.34
CA HIS A 56 -6.02 -1.41 4.51
C HIS A 56 -7.32 -0.84 3.95
N ASN A 57 -8.18 -1.69 3.39
CA ASN A 57 -9.48 -1.29 2.86
C ASN A 57 -10.47 -0.79 3.93
N GLU A 58 -10.31 -1.13 5.21
CA GLU A 58 -11.13 -0.57 6.29
C GLU A 58 -10.78 0.89 6.58
N HIS A 59 -9.51 1.27 6.41
CA HIS A 59 -8.98 2.56 6.85
C HIS A 59 -8.51 3.49 5.73
N SER A 60 -8.34 2.99 4.50
CA SER A 60 -7.87 3.76 3.34
C SER A 60 -9.01 4.23 2.45
N GLU A 61 -8.88 5.41 1.85
CA GLU A 61 -9.75 5.87 0.77
C GLU A 61 -9.50 5.08 -0.53
N PHE A 62 -8.28 4.56 -0.72
CA PHE A 62 -7.90 3.74 -1.87
C PHE A 62 -8.34 2.28 -1.65
N LYS A 63 -9.42 1.86 -2.30
CA LYS A 63 -9.90 0.48 -2.19
C LYS A 63 -9.17 -0.44 -3.16
N ILE A 64 -8.40 -1.35 -2.60
CA ILE A 64 -7.68 -2.37 -3.35
C ILE A 64 -8.61 -3.58 -3.56
N LYS A 65 -8.74 -3.98 -4.82
CA LYS A 65 -9.35 -5.25 -5.20
C LYS A 65 -8.31 -6.35 -5.11
N LEU A 66 -8.71 -7.50 -4.57
CA LEU A 66 -7.88 -8.70 -4.46
C LEU A 66 -8.65 -9.89 -5.02
N THR A 67 -7.98 -10.72 -5.82
CA THR A 67 -8.55 -11.96 -6.36
C THR A 67 -7.49 -13.04 -6.42
N GLN A 68 -7.83 -14.23 -5.94
CA GLN A 68 -6.98 -15.40 -6.06
C GLN A 68 -7.05 -15.93 -7.50
N VAL A 69 -5.92 -15.96 -8.21
CA VAL A 69 -5.85 -16.45 -9.59
C VAL A 69 -5.71 -17.97 -9.61
N ASN A 70 -4.87 -18.51 -8.74
CA ASN A 70 -4.70 -19.94 -8.50
C ASN A 70 -4.10 -20.19 -7.11
N GLU A 71 -3.78 -21.44 -6.81
CA GLU A 71 -3.13 -21.81 -5.55
C GLU A 71 -1.74 -21.17 -5.45
N GLY A 72 -1.61 -20.19 -4.56
CA GLY A 72 -0.37 -19.46 -4.31
C GLY A 72 -0.15 -18.21 -5.17
N LEU A 73 -1.13 -17.80 -5.99
CA LEU A 73 -1.06 -16.57 -6.78
C LEU A 73 -2.28 -15.68 -6.55
N TYR A 74 -2.01 -14.43 -6.18
CA TYR A 74 -3.00 -13.40 -5.90
C TYR A 74 -2.78 -12.20 -6.79
N LYS A 75 -3.84 -11.67 -7.37
CA LYS A 75 -3.80 -10.44 -8.15
C LYS A 75 -4.46 -9.33 -7.36
N ILE A 76 -3.84 -8.15 -7.34
CA ILE A 76 -4.41 -6.93 -6.78
C ILE A 76 -4.34 -5.74 -7.74
N TRP A 77 -5.33 -4.84 -7.65
CA TRP A 77 -5.42 -3.60 -8.43
C TRP A 77 -6.38 -2.60 -7.77
N ILE A 78 -6.34 -1.34 -8.20
CA ILE A 78 -7.32 -0.31 -7.81
C ILE A 78 -8.22 -0.05 -9.03
N ASP A 79 -9.54 -0.04 -8.84
CA ASP A 79 -10.50 0.24 -9.92
C ASP A 79 -10.47 1.73 -10.30
N GLN A 80 -10.34 2.04 -11.59
CA GLN A 80 -10.10 3.40 -12.09
C GLN A 80 -11.33 4.33 -12.03
N ILE A 81 -12.48 3.85 -11.55
CA ILE A 81 -13.72 4.64 -11.38
C ILE A 81 -13.69 5.50 -10.11
N SER A 82 -12.52 6.00 -9.80
CA SER A 82 -12.33 6.99 -8.76
C SER A 82 -11.35 8.05 -9.28
N SER A 83 -11.63 8.49 -10.51
CA SER A 83 -10.94 9.56 -11.23
C SER A 83 -10.94 10.90 -10.48
N SER A 84 -11.67 11.01 -9.36
CA SER A 84 -11.57 12.12 -8.41
C SER A 84 -10.28 12.11 -7.55
N TYR A 85 -9.54 11.00 -7.49
CA TYR A 85 -8.35 10.86 -6.62
C TYR A 85 -7.01 11.06 -7.34
N ILE A 86 -6.99 11.10 -8.68
CA ILE A 86 -5.76 11.30 -9.47
C ILE A 86 -5.18 12.73 -9.31
N ALA A 87 -5.92 13.66 -8.69
CA ALA A 87 -5.49 15.04 -8.47
C ALA A 87 -4.89 15.33 -7.08
N LYS A 88 -4.58 14.31 -6.27
CA LYS A 88 -3.68 14.49 -5.09
C LYS A 88 -2.33 13.85 -5.38
N GLY A 89 -1.72 14.24 -6.51
CA GLY A 89 -0.27 14.13 -6.62
C GLY A 89 0.35 14.80 -5.40
N TYR A 90 1.45 14.24 -4.89
CA TYR A 90 2.26 14.80 -3.83
C TYR A 90 2.27 16.34 -3.93
N GLN A 91 1.48 16.99 -3.08
CA GLN A 91 1.65 18.42 -2.86
C GLN A 91 2.89 18.49 -1.99
N GLU A 92 4.03 18.83 -2.59
CA GLU A 92 5.16 19.31 -1.82
C GLU A 92 4.64 20.50 -1.02
N PHE A 93 4.32 20.27 0.25
CA PHE A 93 4.13 21.34 1.19
C PHE A 93 5.54 21.86 1.49
N GLU A 94 5.94 22.91 0.77
CA GLU A 94 7.04 23.75 1.22
C GLU A 94 6.57 24.40 2.54
N ILE A 95 6.97 23.81 3.65
CA ILE A 95 6.81 24.43 4.97
C ILE A 95 7.63 25.72 4.95
N THR A 96 6.96 26.85 5.18
CA THR A 96 7.60 28.15 5.27
C THR A 96 8.36 28.28 6.58
N GLN A 97 9.38 29.14 6.60
CA GLN A 97 10.14 29.39 7.83
C GLN A 97 9.25 30.01 8.91
N GLU A 98 8.21 30.76 8.55
CA GLU A 98 7.20 31.25 9.49
C GLU A 98 6.44 30.11 10.18
N GLU A 99 5.95 29.11 9.45
CA GLU A 99 5.24 27.96 10.02
C GLU A 99 6.13 27.13 10.95
N VAL A 100 7.42 26.98 10.60
CA VAL A 100 8.41 26.35 11.50
C VAL A 100 8.51 27.13 12.80
N ASN A 101 8.63 28.44 12.73
CA ASN A 101 8.78 29.29 13.89
C ASN A 101 7.54 29.26 14.80
N GLU A 102 6.33 29.24 14.22
CA GLU A 102 5.08 29.13 14.99
C GLU A 102 5.00 27.82 15.79
N ILE A 103 5.45 26.70 15.19
CA ILE A 103 5.53 25.41 15.88
C ILE A 103 6.50 25.51 17.06
N PHE A 104 7.70 26.07 16.86
CA PHE A 104 8.68 26.23 17.94
C PHE A 104 8.22 27.19 19.04
N GLU A 105 7.53 28.28 18.70
CA GLU A 105 6.95 29.21 19.67
C GLU A 105 5.82 28.57 20.48
N SER A 106 5.01 27.72 19.84
CA SER A 106 3.95 26.97 20.54
C SER A 106 4.51 25.99 21.57
N PHE A 107 5.68 25.40 21.31
CA PHE A 107 6.39 24.52 22.24
C PHE A 107 7.05 25.27 23.41
N ASN A 108 7.51 26.50 23.19
CA ASN A 108 8.16 27.34 24.20
C ASN A 108 7.19 28.15 25.08
N LYS A 109 5.88 28.09 24.81
CA LYS A 109 4.83 28.73 25.64
C LYS A 109 4.31 27.86 26.80
N LYS A 110 5.04 26.81 27.19
CA LYS A 110 4.80 26.05 28.43
C LYS A 110 5.87 26.31 29.47
#